data_AF-A0AAE0FGP9-F1
#
_entry.id   AF-A0AAE0FGP9-F1
#
_cell.length_a   1.000
_cell.length_b   1.000
_cell.length_c   1.000
_cell.angle_alpha   90.00
_cell.angle_beta   90.00
_cell.angle_gamma   90.00
#
_symmetry.space_group_name_H-M   'P 1'
#
loop_
_entity.id
_entity.type
_entity.pdbx_description
1 polymer ?
#
loop_
_entity_poly.entity_id
_entity_poly.type
_entity_poly.pdbx_seq_one_letter_code
_entity_poly.pdbx_strand_id
1 'polypeptide(L)'
;MQGEVCLDCTRSGCTIATTNGIRWCSDVDHFSRVPAGPLGEQGTFWVRAAMVSFLMRLRSTTQTWLDLAALKKQIKFRSPLIGVHVRHGDACETTSRQGRCKGLEGYLPAIRTLAARYNTTRVYLATDDQSIITESRKYSHEFTFISTDFNRDLFKPPENSGGPENSKLIERRSSLWRSDSTNGHELMKSALIDLLLLADTDYLVLQLLSNLSRLALELSAAKKNYIPPYVRLAHLS
;
A
#
# COMPACT_ATOMS: atom_id res chain seq x y z
N MET A 1 -15.28 20.79 17.23
CA MET A 1 -14.52 19.52 17.07
C MET A 1 -15.25 18.49 17.93
N GLN A 2 -15.98 17.56 17.31
CA GLN A 2 -16.57 16.44 18.04
C GLN A 2 -15.46 15.40 18.24
N GLY A 3 -15.15 15.06 19.49
CA GLY A 3 -14.14 14.05 19.81
C GLY A 3 -14.55 12.69 19.25
N GLU A 4 -13.59 11.92 18.75
CA GLU A 4 -13.81 10.54 18.35
C GLU A 4 -14.19 9.70 19.58
N VAL A 5 -15.29 8.96 19.48
CA VAL A 5 -15.75 8.06 20.54
C VAL A 5 -15.04 6.72 20.34
N CYS A 6 -14.02 6.45 21.14
CA CYS A 6 -13.29 5.17 21.11
C CYS A 6 -13.88 4.19 22.13
N LEU A 7 -13.95 2.90 21.77
CA LEU A 7 -14.36 1.83 22.68
C LEU A 7 -13.12 1.16 23.31
N ASP A 8 -12.94 1.29 24.63
CA ASP A 8 -11.95 0.51 25.37
C ASP A 8 -12.50 -0.86 25.74
N CYS A 9 -12.12 -1.85 24.93
CA CYS A 9 -12.50 -3.23 25.10
C CYS A 9 -11.43 -4.03 25.84
N THR A 10 -11.72 -4.38 27.09
CA THR A 10 -10.95 -5.33 27.90
C THR A 10 -11.61 -6.72 27.89
N ARG A 11 -10.98 -7.75 28.48
CA ARG A 11 -11.59 -9.09 28.62
C ARG A 11 -12.93 -9.07 29.38
N SER A 12 -13.17 -8.03 30.17
CA SER A 12 -14.36 -7.84 31.01
C SER A 12 -15.47 -7.00 30.36
N GLY A 13 -15.29 -6.52 29.12
CA GLY A 13 -16.28 -5.72 28.39
C GLY A 13 -15.70 -4.48 27.71
N CYS A 14 -16.55 -3.80 26.94
CA CYS A 14 -16.21 -2.56 26.25
C CYS A 14 -16.84 -1.36 26.95
N THR A 15 -16.02 -0.34 27.24
CA THR A 15 -16.50 0.95 27.76
C THR A 15 -16.20 2.05 26.75
N ILE A 16 -17.07 3.05 26.66
CA ILE A 16 -16.78 4.24 25.86
C ILE A 16 -15.71 5.03 26.60
N ALA A 17 -14.54 5.21 25.99
CA ALA A 17 -13.49 6.06 26.50
C ALA A 17 -13.90 7.53 26.32
N THR A 18 -14.67 8.07 27.27
CA THR A 18 -14.89 9.51 27.37
C THR A 18 -13.69 10.13 28.06
N THR A 19 -12.98 11.03 27.37
CA THR A 19 -11.83 11.72 27.96
C THR A 19 -12.07 13.23 27.95
N ASN A 20 -11.90 13.86 29.11
CA ASN A 20 -11.78 15.32 29.27
C ASN A 20 -10.42 15.84 28.71
N GLY A 21 -9.99 15.30 27.58
CA GLY A 21 -8.70 15.56 26.95
C GLY A 21 -8.52 14.59 25.79
N ILE A 22 -8.36 15.13 24.57
CA ILE A 22 -8.41 14.37 23.30
C ILE A 22 -7.32 13.27 23.30
N ARG A 23 -7.69 12.03 23.65
CA ARG A 23 -6.92 10.83 23.28
C ARG A 23 -7.50 10.27 22.00
N TRP A 24 -6.65 10.04 21.00
CA TRP A 24 -7.07 9.47 19.73
C TRP A 24 -7.22 7.95 19.87
N CYS A 25 -8.06 7.30 19.04
CA CYS A 25 -8.17 5.83 19.05
C CYS A 25 -6.83 5.13 18.71
N SER A 26 -5.84 5.87 18.22
CA SER A 26 -4.47 5.39 18.04
C SER A 26 -3.67 5.28 19.34
N ASP A 27 -4.07 5.99 20.40
CA ASP A 27 -3.37 6.03 21.70
C ASP A 27 -3.82 4.90 22.63
N VAL A 28 -4.95 4.29 22.31
CA VAL A 28 -5.44 3.06 22.93
C VAL A 28 -4.98 1.89 22.07
N ASP A 29 -4.18 1.00 22.66
CA ASP A 29 -3.46 -0.11 22.02
C ASP A 29 -4.40 -1.24 21.48
N HIS A 30 -5.61 -0.89 21.02
CA HIS A 30 -6.66 -1.81 20.59
C HIS A 30 -6.29 -2.63 19.36
N PHE A 31 -5.49 -2.06 18.45
CA PHE A 31 -5.05 -2.76 17.25
C PHE A 31 -3.96 -3.79 17.49
N SER A 32 -3.42 -3.84 18.71
CA SER A 32 -2.40 -4.81 19.15
C SER A 32 -3.03 -6.02 19.84
N ARG A 33 -4.33 -5.97 20.18
CA ARG A 33 -5.03 -7.04 20.90
C ARG A 33 -5.58 -8.09 19.94
N VAL A 34 -5.02 -9.28 20.01
CA VAL A 34 -5.54 -10.49 19.35
C VAL A 34 -6.43 -11.25 20.34
N PRO A 35 -7.56 -11.85 19.91
CA PRO A 35 -8.34 -12.74 20.78
C PRO A 35 -7.45 -13.82 21.42
N ALA A 36 -7.69 -14.13 22.69
CA ALA A 36 -6.99 -15.21 23.37
C ALA A 36 -7.32 -16.58 22.74
N GLY A 37 -6.45 -17.57 22.95
CA GLY A 37 -6.60 -18.92 22.39
C GLY A 37 -5.77 -19.12 21.10
N PRO A 38 -6.14 -20.07 20.23
CA PRO A 38 -5.31 -20.50 19.10
C PRO A 38 -4.91 -19.37 18.13
N LEU A 39 -5.74 -18.33 17.99
CA LEU A 39 -5.43 -17.17 17.15
C LEU A 39 -4.36 -16.26 17.79
N GLY A 40 -4.38 -16.11 19.12
CA GLY A 40 -3.40 -15.33 19.86
C GLY A 40 -1.99 -15.91 19.77
N GLU A 41 -1.87 -17.25 19.76
CA GLU A 41 -0.58 -17.96 19.65
C GLU A 41 0.12 -17.75 18.30
N GLN A 42 -0.64 -17.46 17.23
CA GLN A 42 -0.10 -17.15 15.90
C GLN A 42 0.52 -15.73 15.85
N GLY A 43 0.18 -14.87 16.81
CA GLY A 43 0.63 -13.48 16.84
C GLY A 43 -0.16 -12.55 15.91
N THR A 44 -0.07 -11.25 16.19
CA THR A 44 -0.88 -10.19 15.57
C THR A 44 -0.74 -10.12 14.05
N PHE A 45 0.46 -10.38 13.52
CA PHE A 45 0.70 -10.34 12.08
C PHE A 45 -0.12 -11.39 11.33
N TRP A 46 -0.07 -12.66 11.78
CA TRP A 46 -0.75 -13.76 11.10
C TRP A 46 -2.27 -13.65 11.20
N VAL A 47 -2.79 -13.14 12.32
CA VAL A 47 -4.23 -12.86 12.43
C VAL A 47 -4.67 -11.77 11.47
N ARG A 48 -3.90 -10.69 11.34
CA ARG A 48 -4.19 -9.62 10.36
C ARG A 48 -4.08 -10.14 8.92
N ALA A 49 -3.05 -10.92 8.62
CA ALA A 49 -2.87 -11.55 7.31
C ALA A 49 -4.06 -12.46 6.94
N ALA A 50 -4.58 -13.24 7.89
CA ALA A 50 -5.76 -14.07 7.69
C ALA A 50 -7.02 -13.24 7.41
N MET A 51 -7.23 -12.16 8.18
CA MET A 51 -8.35 -11.23 7.96
C MET A 51 -8.27 -10.55 6.59
N VAL A 52 -7.09 -10.03 6.23
CA VAL A 52 -6.84 -9.41 4.92
C VAL A 52 -7.10 -10.43 3.80
N SER A 53 -6.56 -11.64 3.90
CA SER A 53 -6.78 -12.69 2.90
C SER A 53 -8.28 -13.02 2.73
N PHE A 54 -9.04 -13.07 3.82
CA PHE A 54 -10.48 -13.28 3.77
C PHE A 54 -11.22 -12.14 3.08
N LEU A 55 -10.92 -10.89 3.45
CA LEU A 55 -11.54 -9.69 2.85
C LEU A 55 -11.18 -9.52 1.37
N MET A 56 -9.98 -9.97 0.97
CA MET A 56 -9.48 -9.87 -0.41
C MET A 56 -9.98 -11.01 -1.33
N ARG A 57 -10.94 -11.82 -0.89
CA ARG A 57 -11.63 -12.81 -1.73
C ARG A 57 -12.53 -12.10 -2.74
N LEU A 58 -12.01 -11.91 -3.95
CA LEU A 58 -12.71 -11.21 -5.02
C LEU A 58 -13.91 -12.02 -5.53
N ARG A 59 -15.03 -11.32 -5.79
CA ARG A 59 -16.15 -11.90 -6.55
C ARG A 59 -15.73 -12.21 -7.98
N SER A 60 -16.38 -13.17 -8.62
CA SER A 60 -16.11 -13.56 -10.02
C SER A 60 -16.17 -12.36 -10.97
N THR A 61 -17.17 -11.49 -10.82
CA THR A 61 -17.30 -10.26 -11.61
C THR A 61 -16.09 -9.34 -11.46
N THR A 62 -15.58 -9.15 -10.23
CA THR A 62 -14.37 -8.37 -9.97
C THR A 62 -13.13 -9.04 -10.57
N GLN A 63 -13.02 -10.38 -10.50
CA GLN A 63 -11.90 -11.10 -11.10
C GLN A 63 -11.87 -10.93 -12.62
N THR A 64 -13.02 -11.06 -13.30
CA THR A 64 -13.14 -10.83 -14.74
C THR A 64 -12.83 -9.38 -15.10
N TRP A 65 -13.29 -8.43 -14.31
CA TRP A 65 -13.05 -7.00 -14.56
C TRP A 65 -11.57 -6.59 -14.38
N LEU A 66 -10.86 -7.20 -13.43
CA LEU A 66 -9.44 -6.96 -13.23
C LEU A 66 -8.56 -7.70 -14.26
N ASP A 67 -9.00 -8.89 -14.70
CA ASP A 67 -8.29 -9.81 -15.59
C ASP A 67 -6.77 -9.83 -15.34
N LEU A 68 -6.39 -10.16 -14.10
CA LEU A 68 -4.99 -10.17 -13.69
C LEU A 68 -4.15 -11.14 -14.52
N ALA A 69 -4.75 -12.19 -15.09
CA ALA A 69 -4.04 -13.14 -15.93
C ALA A 69 -3.61 -12.49 -17.26
N ALA A 70 -4.54 -11.82 -17.96
CA ALA A 70 -4.21 -11.07 -19.17
C ALA A 70 -3.23 -9.93 -18.89
N LEU A 71 -3.45 -9.18 -17.80
CA LEU A 71 -2.57 -8.09 -17.40
C LEU A 71 -1.15 -8.58 -17.11
N LYS A 72 -0.98 -9.65 -16.33
CA LYS A 72 0.33 -10.24 -16.05
C LYS A 72 1.05 -10.66 -17.33
N LYS A 73 0.33 -11.23 -18.30
CA LYS A 73 0.88 -11.56 -19.62
C LYS A 73 1.34 -10.30 -20.36
N GLN A 74 0.51 -9.25 -20.39
CA GLN A 74 0.80 -7.98 -21.05
C GLN A 74 2.07 -7.31 -20.50
N ILE A 75 2.18 -7.20 -19.17
CA ILE A 75 3.33 -6.55 -18.52
C ILE A 75 4.52 -7.51 -18.31
N LYS A 76 4.43 -8.74 -18.82
CA LYS A 76 5.44 -9.80 -18.68
C LYS A 76 5.77 -10.13 -17.21
N PHE A 77 4.78 -10.10 -16.32
CA PHE A 77 4.91 -10.44 -14.91
C PHE A 77 5.23 -11.93 -14.74
N ARG A 78 6.45 -12.26 -14.31
CA ARG A 78 6.91 -13.63 -14.03
C ARG A 78 7.91 -13.63 -12.88
N SER A 79 8.04 -14.73 -12.15
CA SER A 79 9.07 -14.94 -11.11
C SER A 79 10.45 -15.28 -11.71
N PRO A 80 11.57 -15.11 -10.95
CA PRO A 80 11.67 -14.38 -9.68
C PRO A 80 11.54 -12.86 -9.89
N LEU A 81 10.83 -12.17 -9.00
CA LEU A 81 10.45 -10.76 -9.15
C LEU A 81 10.46 -10.02 -7.81
N ILE A 82 11.11 -8.86 -7.77
CA ILE A 82 11.08 -7.96 -6.62
C ILE A 82 9.89 -6.99 -6.78
N GLY A 83 8.95 -6.99 -5.85
CA GLY A 83 7.90 -5.99 -5.74
C GLY A 83 8.39 -4.76 -4.98
N VAL A 84 8.25 -3.59 -5.58
CA VAL A 84 8.63 -2.31 -4.99
C VAL A 84 7.41 -1.41 -4.96
N HIS A 85 7.11 -0.83 -3.79
CA HIS A 85 6.03 0.14 -3.66
C HIS A 85 6.57 1.52 -3.26
N VAL A 86 6.40 2.50 -4.14
CA VAL A 86 6.76 3.90 -3.93
C VAL A 86 5.48 4.72 -3.80
N ARG A 87 5.15 5.14 -2.56
CA ARG A 87 3.97 5.96 -2.26
C ARG A 87 4.35 7.43 -2.26
N HIS A 88 3.92 8.13 -3.30
CA HIS A 88 4.03 9.57 -3.42
C HIS A 88 2.63 10.19 -3.41
N GLY A 89 2.08 10.50 -4.59
CA GLY A 89 0.74 11.08 -4.76
C GLY A 89 0.45 12.25 -3.81
N ASP A 90 -0.74 12.24 -3.23
CA ASP A 90 -1.18 13.20 -2.21
C ASP A 90 -0.33 13.18 -0.92
N ALA A 91 0.42 12.10 -0.66
CA ALA A 91 1.28 12.02 0.52
C ALA A 91 2.48 12.96 0.42
N CYS A 92 2.95 13.32 -0.77
CA CYS A 92 4.05 14.30 -0.94
C CYS A 92 3.58 15.75 -0.99
N GLU A 93 2.28 15.98 -1.18
CA GLU A 93 1.70 17.31 -1.37
C GLU A 93 1.29 17.99 -0.05
N THR A 94 1.50 17.30 1.07
CA THR A 94 1.23 17.79 2.43
C THR A 94 2.55 18.10 3.15
N THR A 95 2.67 19.29 3.74
CA THR A 95 3.91 19.79 4.38
C THR A 95 4.45 18.84 5.46
N SER A 96 3.56 18.19 6.23
CA SER A 96 3.96 17.21 7.27
C SER A 96 4.65 15.95 6.75
N ARG A 97 4.60 15.70 5.42
CA ARG A 97 5.09 14.47 4.78
C ARG A 97 6.05 14.72 3.61
N GLN A 98 6.27 15.97 3.20
CA GLN A 98 7.17 16.32 2.09
C GLN A 98 8.59 15.72 2.23
N GLY A 99 9.18 15.77 3.43
CA GLY A 99 10.51 15.19 3.69
C GLY A 99 10.57 13.65 3.67
N ARG A 100 9.45 12.97 3.40
CA ARG A 100 9.34 11.50 3.45
C ARG A 100 9.28 10.86 2.07
N CYS A 101 9.08 11.66 1.02
CA CYS A 101 8.99 11.21 -0.35
C CYS A 101 10.37 11.08 -0.97
N LYS A 102 10.85 9.85 -1.08
CA LYS A 102 12.14 9.52 -1.68
C LYS A 102 11.92 9.14 -3.13
N GLY A 103 12.74 9.69 -4.03
CA GLY A 103 12.86 9.17 -5.40
C GLY A 103 13.23 7.68 -5.42
N LEU A 104 13.17 7.07 -6.59
CA LEU A 104 13.50 5.66 -6.78
C LEU A 104 14.93 5.35 -6.33
N GLU A 105 15.86 6.30 -6.47
CA GLU A 105 17.23 6.19 -5.94
C GLU A 105 17.27 5.72 -4.48
N GLY A 106 16.37 6.22 -3.62
CA GLY A 106 16.29 5.83 -2.21
C GLY A 106 15.88 4.37 -1.96
N TYR A 107 15.36 3.69 -2.99
CA TYR A 107 14.96 2.29 -2.97
C TYR A 107 16.05 1.37 -3.54
N LEU A 108 16.95 1.88 -4.38
CA LEU A 108 17.94 1.08 -5.09
C LEU A 108 18.86 0.26 -4.18
N PRO A 109 19.36 0.75 -3.03
CA PRO A 109 20.17 -0.08 -2.14
C PRO A 109 19.44 -1.35 -1.70
N ALA A 110 18.14 -1.25 -1.38
CA ALA A 110 17.32 -2.39 -0.99
C ALA A 110 17.04 -3.33 -2.18
N ILE A 111 16.74 -2.76 -3.35
CA ILE A 111 16.53 -3.53 -4.58
C ILE A 111 17.80 -4.31 -4.94
N ARG A 112 18.97 -3.66 -4.96
CA ARG A 112 20.29 -4.28 -5.22
C ARG A 112 20.61 -5.38 -4.20
N THR A 113 20.29 -5.16 -2.92
CA THR A 113 20.49 -6.17 -1.87
C THR A 113 19.69 -7.44 -2.15
N LEU A 114 18.39 -7.32 -2.47
CA LEU A 114 17.55 -8.46 -2.81
C LEU A 114 17.96 -9.09 -4.15
N ALA A 115 18.28 -8.28 -5.14
CA ALA A 115 18.72 -8.71 -6.45
C ALA A 115 19.98 -9.57 -6.38
N ALA A 116 20.99 -9.12 -5.64
CA ALA A 116 22.23 -9.87 -5.43
C ALA A 116 21.98 -11.16 -4.63
N ARG A 117 21.18 -11.09 -3.56
CA ARG A 117 20.90 -12.25 -2.69
C ARG A 117 20.13 -13.36 -3.40
N TYR A 118 19.20 -13.00 -4.27
CA TYR A 118 18.25 -13.93 -4.89
C TYR A 118 18.43 -14.08 -6.41
N ASN A 119 19.52 -13.53 -6.97
CA ASN A 119 19.87 -13.60 -8.38
C ASN A 119 18.71 -13.22 -9.31
N THR A 120 18.14 -12.04 -9.10
CA THR A 120 17.09 -11.48 -9.97
C THR A 120 17.33 -10.01 -10.26
N THR A 121 17.06 -9.59 -11.49
CA THR A 121 17.12 -8.18 -11.92
C THR A 121 15.74 -7.61 -12.23
N ARG A 122 14.68 -8.38 -11.95
CA ARG A 122 13.32 -8.05 -12.39
C ARG A 122 12.57 -7.38 -11.26
N VAL A 123 11.96 -6.25 -11.56
CA VAL A 123 11.31 -5.41 -10.56
C VAL A 123 9.91 -5.04 -11.01
N TYR A 124 8.90 -5.37 -10.21
CA TYR A 124 7.56 -4.79 -10.34
C TYR A 124 7.50 -3.51 -9.52
N LEU A 125 7.22 -2.39 -10.19
CA LEU A 125 7.18 -1.07 -9.59
C LEU A 125 5.72 -0.58 -9.50
N ALA A 126 5.17 -0.62 -8.29
CA ALA A 126 3.89 -0.01 -7.95
C ALA A 126 4.13 1.41 -7.44
N THR A 127 3.50 2.40 -8.08
CA THR A 127 3.61 3.79 -7.67
C THR A 127 2.46 4.61 -8.26
N ASP A 128 2.04 5.60 -7.50
CA ASP A 128 1.07 6.62 -7.87
C ASP A 128 1.70 7.85 -8.55
N ASP A 129 3.02 7.84 -8.79
CA ASP A 129 3.74 8.97 -9.38
C ASP A 129 4.46 8.60 -10.69
N GLN A 130 4.09 9.31 -11.77
CA GLN A 130 4.68 9.13 -13.09
C GLN A 130 6.17 9.48 -13.15
N SER A 131 6.65 10.36 -12.27
CA SER A 131 8.06 10.73 -12.19
C SER A 131 8.93 9.52 -11.82
N ILE A 132 8.45 8.66 -10.92
CA ILE A 132 9.12 7.43 -10.48
C ILE A 132 9.21 6.40 -11.60
N ILE A 133 8.15 6.25 -12.41
CA ILE A 133 8.18 5.40 -13.61
C ILE A 133 9.25 5.91 -14.58
N THR A 134 9.37 7.23 -14.74
CA THR A 134 10.34 7.85 -15.64
C THR A 134 11.76 7.69 -15.12
N GLU A 135 11.96 7.86 -13.81
CA GLU A 135 13.25 7.68 -13.14
C GLU A 135 13.78 6.25 -13.29
N SER A 136 12.90 5.25 -13.24
CA SER A 136 13.28 3.83 -13.39
C SER A 136 14.03 3.51 -14.68
N ARG A 137 13.78 4.27 -15.75
CA ARG A 137 14.46 4.11 -17.04
C ARG A 137 15.97 4.37 -16.96
N LYS A 138 16.42 5.24 -16.05
CA LYS A 138 17.84 5.52 -15.80
C LYS A 138 18.61 4.27 -15.33
N TYR A 139 17.92 3.36 -14.66
CA TYR A 139 18.47 2.14 -14.08
C TYR A 139 18.17 0.88 -14.91
N SER A 140 17.74 1.06 -16.17
CA SER A 140 17.43 -0.03 -17.10
C SER A 140 18.64 -0.90 -17.48
N HIS A 141 19.86 -0.39 -17.26
CA HIS A 141 21.10 -1.14 -17.43
C HIS A 141 21.34 -2.15 -16.29
N GLU A 142 20.72 -1.96 -15.12
CA GLU A 142 20.82 -2.87 -13.97
C GLU A 142 19.58 -3.75 -13.81
N PHE A 143 18.40 -3.19 -14.09
CA PHE A 143 17.12 -3.81 -13.76
C PHE A 143 16.12 -3.75 -14.92
N THR A 144 15.28 -4.79 -14.99
CA THR A 144 14.07 -4.78 -15.84
C THR A 144 12.87 -4.38 -15.00
N PHE A 145 12.54 -3.10 -15.02
CA PHE A 145 11.33 -2.58 -14.38
C PHE A 145 10.09 -2.87 -15.22
N ILE A 146 9.04 -3.37 -14.56
CA ILE A 146 7.69 -3.52 -15.12
C ILE A 146 6.70 -2.80 -14.21
N SER A 147 5.69 -2.17 -14.79
CA SER A 147 4.65 -1.44 -14.07
C SER A 147 3.33 -1.54 -14.85
N THR A 148 2.23 -1.26 -14.17
CA THR A 148 0.92 -1.11 -14.81
C THR A 148 0.87 0.18 -15.63
N ASP A 149 0.19 0.09 -16.77
CA ASP A 149 -0.16 1.27 -17.56
C ASP A 149 -1.42 1.89 -16.96
N PHE A 150 -1.29 3.11 -16.44
CA PHE A 150 -2.36 3.82 -15.73
C PHE A 150 -2.07 5.32 -15.75
N ASN A 151 -3.12 6.12 -15.90
CA ASN A 151 -3.03 7.57 -15.81
C ASN A 151 -2.82 8.01 -14.34
N ARG A 152 -1.54 8.17 -13.97
CA ARG A 152 -1.13 8.53 -12.60
C ARG A 152 -1.47 9.98 -12.22
N ASP A 153 -1.81 10.84 -13.17
CA ASP A 153 -2.23 12.21 -12.84
C ASP A 153 -3.54 12.24 -12.06
N LEU A 154 -4.34 11.17 -12.11
CA LEU A 154 -5.52 11.02 -11.26
C LEU A 154 -5.17 11.03 -9.76
N PHE A 155 -3.97 10.60 -9.37
CA PHE A 155 -3.53 10.63 -7.97
C PHE A 155 -3.12 12.03 -7.50
N LYS A 156 -2.73 12.91 -8.43
CA LYS A 156 -2.32 14.27 -8.11
C LYS A 156 -3.54 15.16 -7.89
N PRO A 157 -3.49 16.09 -6.92
CA PRO A 157 -4.51 17.12 -6.83
C PRO A 157 -4.47 18.00 -8.11
N PRO A 158 -5.61 18.58 -8.53
CA PRO A 158 -5.63 19.50 -9.67
C PRO A 158 -4.62 20.65 -9.48
N GLU A 159 -3.92 21.01 -10.54
CA GLU A 159 -3.07 22.21 -10.56
C GLU A 159 -3.92 23.43 -10.18
N ASN A 160 -3.40 24.29 -9.30
CA ASN A 160 -4.11 25.44 -8.73
C ASN A 160 -5.31 25.12 -7.80
N SER A 161 -5.31 23.94 -7.17
CA SER A 161 -6.15 23.69 -6.00
C SER A 161 -5.70 24.55 -4.82
N GLY A 162 -6.01 25.86 -4.86
CA GLY A 162 -5.73 26.86 -3.82
C GLY A 162 -6.55 26.66 -2.54
N GLY A 163 -6.92 25.42 -2.24
CA GLY A 163 -7.65 25.02 -1.04
C GLY A 163 -6.72 24.62 0.10
N PRO A 164 -7.26 24.39 1.30
CA PRO A 164 -6.51 23.91 2.46
C PRO A 164 -5.75 22.61 2.13
N GLU A 165 -4.58 22.33 2.73
CA GLU A 165 -3.81 21.11 2.45
C GLU A 165 -4.65 19.82 2.49
N ASN A 166 -5.63 19.74 3.39
CA ASN A 166 -6.51 18.59 3.52
C ASN A 166 -7.37 18.34 2.26
N SER A 167 -7.70 19.35 1.45
CA SER A 167 -8.47 19.15 0.21
C SER A 167 -7.65 18.46 -0.89
N LYS A 168 -6.33 18.31 -0.71
CA LYS A 168 -5.46 17.59 -1.63
C LYS A 168 -5.51 16.07 -1.46
N LEU A 169 -6.03 15.60 -0.32
CA LEU A 169 -6.18 14.17 -0.01
C LEU A 169 -7.19 13.50 -0.96
N ILE A 170 -6.87 12.30 -1.45
CA ILE A 170 -7.69 11.58 -2.44
C ILE A 170 -9.13 11.38 -1.96
N GLU A 171 -9.31 10.99 -0.70
CA GLU A 171 -10.63 10.74 -0.11
C GLU A 171 -11.49 12.00 0.01
N ARG A 172 -10.88 13.20 -0.03
CA ARG A 172 -11.58 14.48 0.10
C ARG A 172 -11.87 15.16 -1.23
N ARG A 173 -11.40 14.60 -2.34
CA ARG A 173 -11.62 15.14 -3.70
C ARG A 173 -12.97 14.70 -4.24
N SER A 174 -14.01 15.48 -3.95
CA SER A 174 -15.39 15.20 -4.39
C SER A 174 -15.52 14.95 -5.90
N SER A 175 -14.68 15.60 -6.72
CA SER A 175 -14.66 15.41 -8.18
C SER A 175 -14.34 13.98 -8.63
N LEU A 176 -13.63 13.19 -7.81
CA LEU A 176 -13.36 11.78 -8.10
C LEU A 176 -14.58 10.87 -7.89
N TRP A 177 -15.52 11.30 -7.05
CA TRP A 177 -16.60 10.48 -6.50
C TRP A 177 -17.98 10.90 -7.00
N ARG A 178 -18.02 11.78 -8.02
CA ARG A 178 -19.28 12.16 -8.66
C ARG A 178 -19.84 11.01 -9.49
N SER A 179 -21.16 10.91 -9.58
CA SER A 179 -21.86 9.88 -10.34
C SER A 179 -21.59 9.95 -11.85
N ASP A 180 -21.14 11.09 -12.36
CA ASP A 180 -20.79 11.33 -13.76
C ASP A 180 -19.31 11.07 -14.07
N SER A 181 -18.51 10.62 -13.09
CA SER A 181 -17.07 10.35 -13.25
C SER A 181 -16.73 8.89 -12.95
N THR A 182 -15.86 8.30 -13.76
CA THR A 182 -15.26 6.98 -13.50
C THR A 182 -13.90 7.09 -12.80
N ASN A 183 -13.40 8.29 -12.53
CA ASN A 183 -12.02 8.48 -12.05
C ASN A 183 -11.77 7.80 -10.69
N GLY A 184 -12.71 7.92 -9.74
CA GLY A 184 -12.59 7.22 -8.45
C GLY A 184 -12.61 5.70 -8.60
N HIS A 185 -13.39 5.19 -9.54
CA HIS A 185 -13.43 3.76 -9.86
C HIS A 185 -12.10 3.27 -10.46
N GLU A 186 -11.53 4.03 -11.40
CA GLU A 186 -10.23 3.72 -12.01
C GLU A 186 -9.07 3.80 -11.01
N LEU A 187 -9.10 4.77 -10.08
CA LEU A 187 -8.14 4.85 -8.98
C LEU A 187 -8.22 3.62 -8.05
N MET A 188 -9.44 3.24 -7.66
CA MET A 188 -9.65 2.03 -6.85
C MET A 188 -9.18 0.78 -7.60
N LYS A 189 -9.46 0.68 -8.90
CA LYS A 189 -9.00 -0.41 -9.77
C LYS A 189 -7.48 -0.50 -9.76
N SER A 190 -6.80 0.62 -10.01
CA SER A 190 -5.33 0.69 -10.04
C SER A 190 -4.73 0.26 -8.70
N ALA A 191 -5.24 0.80 -7.58
CA ALA A 191 -4.76 0.45 -6.25
C ALA A 191 -4.96 -1.05 -5.93
N LEU A 192 -6.11 -1.62 -6.34
CA LEU A 192 -6.41 -3.03 -6.15
C LEU A 192 -5.49 -3.94 -6.99
N ILE A 193 -5.23 -3.56 -8.25
CA ILE A 193 -4.28 -4.26 -9.12
C ILE A 193 -2.88 -4.23 -8.50
N ASP A 194 -2.39 -3.07 -8.09
CA ASP A 194 -1.06 -2.92 -7.50
C ASP A 194 -0.93 -3.74 -6.21
N LEU A 195 -1.94 -3.73 -5.34
CA LEU A 195 -1.96 -4.55 -4.14
C LEU A 195 -1.83 -6.05 -4.46
N LEU A 196 -2.63 -6.54 -5.41
CA LEU A 196 -2.66 -7.96 -5.78
C LEU A 196 -1.38 -8.40 -6.49
N LEU A 197 -0.81 -7.55 -7.36
CA LEU A 197 0.44 -7.82 -8.04
C LEU A 197 1.63 -7.76 -7.09
N LEU A 198 1.68 -6.78 -6.16
CA LEU A 198 2.70 -6.74 -5.11
C LEU A 198 2.65 -8.01 -4.25
N ALA A 199 1.45 -8.44 -3.83
CA ALA A 199 1.30 -9.65 -3.03
C ALA A 199 1.80 -10.92 -3.75
N ASP A 200 1.81 -10.91 -5.08
CA ASP A 200 2.26 -12.01 -5.94
C ASP A 200 3.76 -11.97 -6.33
N THR A 201 4.48 -10.89 -6.00
CA THR A 201 5.94 -10.83 -6.19
C THR A 201 6.67 -11.73 -5.21
N ASP A 202 7.91 -12.15 -5.49
CA ASP A 202 8.65 -13.09 -4.66
C ASP A 202 9.30 -12.42 -3.44
N TYR A 203 9.77 -11.18 -3.62
CA TYR A 203 10.47 -10.37 -2.63
C TYR A 203 9.88 -8.96 -2.58
N LEU A 204 9.98 -8.25 -1.46
CA LEU A 204 9.31 -6.97 -1.29
C LEU A 204 10.25 -5.85 -0.80
N VAL A 205 10.18 -4.66 -1.41
CA VAL A 205 10.76 -3.42 -0.88
C VAL A 205 9.63 -2.43 -0.64
N LEU A 206 9.40 -2.11 0.64
CA LEU A 206 8.19 -1.41 1.07
C LEU A 206 8.47 -0.28 2.04
N GLN A 207 7.63 0.76 1.99
CA GLN A 207 7.47 1.74 3.07
C GLN A 207 6.25 1.39 3.92
N LEU A 208 6.45 0.82 5.10
CA LEU A 208 5.36 0.32 5.96
C LEU A 208 4.51 1.41 6.64
N LEU A 209 4.81 2.69 6.39
CA LEU A 209 3.89 3.78 6.73
C LEU A 209 2.71 3.86 5.76
N SER A 210 2.84 3.31 4.55
CA SER A 210 1.72 3.17 3.64
C SER A 210 0.85 1.98 4.03
N ASN A 211 -0.47 2.19 4.07
CA ASN A 211 -1.46 1.12 4.26
C ASN A 211 -1.37 0.07 3.14
N LEU A 212 -1.18 0.51 1.88
CA LEU A 212 -1.06 -0.39 0.74
C LEU A 212 0.14 -1.33 0.92
N SER A 213 1.29 -0.81 1.37
CA SER A 213 2.48 -1.62 1.66
C SER A 213 2.21 -2.68 2.73
N ARG A 214 1.55 -2.29 3.83
CA ARG A 214 1.22 -3.23 4.93
C ARG A 214 0.29 -4.33 4.45
N LEU A 215 -0.77 -3.96 3.73
CA LEU A 215 -1.71 -4.91 3.13
C LEU A 215 -1.03 -5.84 2.13
N ALA A 216 -0.10 -5.35 1.31
CA ALA A 216 0.63 -6.18 0.36
C ALA A 216 1.49 -7.24 1.06
N LEU A 217 2.18 -6.87 2.14
CA LEU A 217 2.98 -7.80 2.96
C LEU A 217 2.09 -8.84 3.66
N GLU A 218 1.01 -8.39 4.31
CA GLU A 218 0.04 -9.24 5.00
C GLU A 218 -0.60 -10.23 4.01
N LEU A 219 -1.05 -9.75 2.85
CA LEU A 219 -1.66 -10.59 1.81
C LEU A 219 -0.65 -11.55 1.18
N SER A 220 0.58 -11.10 0.89
CA SER A 220 1.63 -11.98 0.35
C SER A 220 1.94 -13.12 1.32
N ALA A 221 2.09 -12.81 2.61
CA ALA A 221 2.37 -13.80 3.63
C ALA A 221 1.23 -14.83 3.77
N ALA A 222 -0.02 -14.36 3.79
CA ALA A 222 -1.18 -15.26 3.84
C ALA A 222 -1.27 -16.17 2.60
N LYS A 223 -0.95 -15.66 1.41
CA LYS A 223 -0.98 -16.47 0.17
C LYS A 223 0.12 -17.51 0.11
N LYS A 224 1.28 -17.20 0.69
CA LYS A 224 2.48 -18.04 0.62
C LYS A 224 2.66 -18.97 1.82
N ASN A 225 1.91 -18.76 2.90
CA ASN A 225 2.09 -19.41 4.20
C ASN A 225 3.50 -19.21 4.80
N TYR A 226 4.21 -18.16 4.41
CA TYR A 226 5.43 -17.66 5.06
C TYR A 226 5.58 -16.16 4.77
N ILE A 227 6.29 -15.44 5.63
CA ILE A 227 6.60 -14.02 5.39
C ILE A 227 7.65 -13.95 4.26
N PRO A 228 7.33 -13.38 3.09
CA PRO A 228 8.31 -13.29 2.01
C PRO A 228 9.50 -12.43 2.43
N PRO A 229 10.72 -12.67 1.89
CA PRO A 229 11.84 -11.79 2.15
C PRO A 229 11.48 -10.36 1.77
N TYR A 230 11.63 -9.44 2.72
CA TYR A 230 11.30 -8.04 2.50
C TYR A 230 12.31 -7.10 3.15
N VAL A 231 12.44 -5.92 2.56
CA VAL A 231 13.17 -4.78 3.14
C VAL A 231 12.16 -3.68 3.42
N ARG A 232 12.07 -3.28 4.69
CA ARG A 232 11.38 -2.05 5.09
C ARG A 232 12.34 -0.89 4.87
N LEU A 233 11.95 0.10 4.09
CA LEU A 233 12.66 1.38 4.08
C LEU A 233 12.36 2.15 5.36
N ALA A 234 13.42 2.47 6.11
CA ALA A 234 13.34 3.39 7.23
C ALA A 234 13.28 4.85 6.76
N HIS A 235 12.66 5.71 7.57
CA HIS A 235 13.00 7.12 7.53
C HIS A 235 14.44 7.24 8.01
N LEU A 236 15.35 7.48 7.07
CA LEU A 236 16.64 8.07 7.41
C LEU A 236 16.28 9.54 7.65
N SER A 237 16.30 9.93 8.92
CA SER A 237 16.24 11.30 9.42
C SER A 237 17.37 12.13 8.83
#